data_AF-A0A5N7SR95-F1
#
_entry.id   AF-A0A5N7SR95-F1
#
_cell.length_a   1.000
_cell.length_b   1.000
_cell.length_c   1.000
_cell.angle_alpha   90.00
_cell.angle_beta   90.00
_cell.angle_gamma   90.00
#
_symmetry.space_group_name_H-M   'P 1'
#
loop_
_entity.id
_entity.type
_entity.pdbx_description
1 polymer ?
#
loop_
_entity_poly.entity_id
_entity_poly.type
_entity_poly.pdbx_seq_one_letter_code
_entity_poly.pdbx_strand_id
1 'polypeptide(L)'
;MLRASSFRLFLPSLLLTLVVAGCGDKDAKAPATTVTQPSAQAAAAADPAAAPLLAALQKQLDGYRRIIVLLADEEQQSAADRGTSTRVGQQLFHDGLEQRTAIATQFDALLRGSSPQRFATLGTVLDYIESAPELFDADRLAFREVLRDLHERVGTDSSLPAVKLHQRIGEDLEALDEIERNYNQELTRIFSRFERTRAIELKREKWDDYIAHLHKDYSREAILRDYGVIEPYPMSMKDSDREIFGRDLPAKTVVLT
;
A
#
# COMPACT_ATOMS: atom_id res chain seq x y z
N MET A 1 47.39 -38.30 -39.13
CA MET A 1 46.28 -39.18 -39.51
C MET A 1 45.08 -38.31 -39.87
N LEU A 2 44.51 -38.58 -41.06
CA LEU A 2 43.21 -38.19 -41.65
C LEU A 2 42.33 -37.13 -40.96
N ARG A 3 41.65 -36.19 -41.63
CA ARG A 3 41.52 -35.80 -43.04
C ARG A 3 40.73 -34.47 -43.04
N ALA A 4 41.08 -33.57 -43.95
CA ALA A 4 40.26 -32.41 -44.31
C ALA A 4 38.91 -32.84 -44.92
N SER A 5 37.89 -31.97 -44.87
CA SER A 5 37.11 -31.59 -46.05
C SER A 5 36.08 -30.50 -45.77
N SER A 6 36.29 -29.36 -46.43
CA SER A 6 35.33 -28.30 -46.70
C SER A 6 34.35 -28.76 -47.79
N PHE A 7 33.08 -28.34 -47.76
CA PHE A 7 32.31 -28.12 -48.99
C PHE A 7 31.18 -27.11 -48.76
N ARG A 8 31.23 -26.00 -49.51
CA ARG A 8 30.14 -25.05 -49.75
C ARG A 8 29.23 -25.63 -50.82
N LEU A 9 27.92 -25.32 -50.82
CA LEU A 9 27.16 -24.75 -51.96
C LEU A 9 25.62 -24.88 -51.79
N PHE A 10 24.96 -23.73 -51.93
CA PHE A 10 23.72 -23.42 -52.69
C PHE A 10 22.37 -24.14 -52.44
N LEU A 11 21.37 -23.27 -52.19
CA LEU A 11 19.91 -23.40 -52.36
C LEU A 11 19.52 -23.89 -53.78
N PRO A 12 18.35 -24.54 -53.97
CA PRO A 12 17.11 -23.78 -54.18
C PRO A 12 15.81 -24.42 -53.65
N SER A 13 14.75 -23.60 -53.72
CA SER A 13 13.35 -23.81 -53.36
C SER A 13 12.70 -25.11 -53.83
N LEU A 14 11.78 -25.65 -53.01
CA LEU A 14 10.65 -26.44 -53.50
C LEU A 14 9.37 -26.03 -52.75
N LEU A 15 8.42 -25.48 -53.51
CA LEU A 15 7.03 -25.31 -53.10
C LEU A 15 6.40 -26.68 -52.84
N LEU A 16 5.67 -26.82 -51.74
CA LEU A 16 4.48 -27.67 -51.72
C LEU A 16 3.37 -26.98 -50.93
N THR A 17 2.42 -26.45 -51.68
CA THR A 17 1.12 -25.97 -51.23
C THR A 17 0.24 -27.16 -50.87
N LEU A 18 -0.35 -27.15 -49.68
CA LEU A 18 -1.53 -27.96 -49.38
C LEU A 18 -2.56 -27.08 -48.67
N VAL A 19 -3.51 -26.63 -49.49
CA VAL A 19 -4.74 -25.96 -49.09
C VAL A 19 -5.68 -27.03 -48.56
N VAL A 20 -6.08 -26.90 -47.30
CA VAL A 20 -7.36 -27.46 -46.82
C VAL A 20 -8.19 -26.27 -46.36
N ALA A 21 -9.10 -25.86 -47.25
CA ALA A 21 -10.22 -25.02 -46.90
C ALA A 21 -11.30 -25.90 -46.27
N GLY A 22 -11.75 -25.52 -45.09
CA GLY A 22 -12.90 -26.11 -44.41
C GLY A 22 -13.45 -25.09 -43.42
N CYS A 23 -14.38 -24.26 -43.90
CA CYS A 23 -15.11 -23.26 -43.13
C CYS A 23 -15.88 -23.91 -41.97
N GLY A 24 -15.78 -23.30 -40.80
CA GLY A 24 -16.56 -23.65 -39.62
C GLY A 24 -16.45 -22.53 -38.62
N ASP A 25 -17.34 -21.55 -38.75
CA ASP A 25 -17.59 -20.46 -37.82
C ASP A 25 -17.63 -20.96 -36.37
N LYS A 26 -16.73 -20.41 -35.54
CA LYS A 26 -16.83 -20.26 -34.09
C LYS A 26 -15.53 -19.63 -33.61
N ASP A 27 -15.61 -18.35 -33.27
CA ASP A 27 -14.68 -17.65 -32.39
C ASP A 27 -14.50 -18.43 -31.08
N ALA A 28 -13.60 -19.40 -31.09
CA ALA A 28 -13.04 -19.96 -29.88
C ALA A 28 -11.94 -19.01 -29.42
N LYS A 29 -12.37 -17.91 -28.79
CA LYS A 29 -11.50 -17.12 -27.91
C LYS A 29 -10.91 -18.10 -26.91
N ALA A 30 -9.62 -18.44 -27.10
CA ALA A 30 -8.87 -19.16 -26.09
C ALA A 30 -9.13 -18.46 -24.75
N PRO A 31 -9.51 -19.18 -23.68
CA PRO A 31 -9.68 -18.54 -22.39
C PRO A 31 -8.33 -17.92 -22.08
N ALA A 32 -8.31 -16.59 -22.00
CA ALA A 32 -7.21 -15.91 -21.36
C ALA A 32 -7.10 -16.56 -19.99
N THR A 33 -5.99 -17.26 -19.74
CA THR A 33 -5.56 -17.54 -18.38
C THR A 33 -5.46 -16.17 -17.73
N THR A 34 -6.55 -15.77 -17.05
CA THR A 34 -6.47 -14.75 -16.02
C THR A 34 -5.47 -15.32 -15.05
N VAL A 35 -4.23 -14.85 -15.13
CA VAL A 35 -3.33 -14.90 -14.00
C VAL A 35 -4.09 -14.14 -12.93
N THR A 36 -4.76 -14.87 -12.05
CA THR A 36 -5.39 -14.28 -10.87
C THR A 36 -4.23 -13.78 -10.04
N GLN A 37 -3.87 -12.51 -10.23
CA GLN A 37 -2.83 -11.87 -9.44
C GLN A 37 -3.23 -12.03 -7.97
N PRO A 38 -2.33 -12.56 -7.12
CA PRO A 38 -2.73 -12.96 -5.79
C PRO A 38 -2.95 -11.72 -4.93
N SER A 39 -4.19 -11.53 -4.47
CA SER A 39 -4.46 -10.66 -3.32
C SER A 39 -3.75 -11.22 -2.09
N ALA A 40 -3.56 -10.41 -1.04
CA ALA A 40 -2.90 -10.88 0.18
C ALA A 40 -3.54 -12.16 0.77
N GLN A 41 -4.87 -12.27 0.75
CA GLN A 41 -5.57 -13.48 1.18
C GLN A 41 -5.29 -14.69 0.29
N ALA A 42 -5.20 -14.49 -1.03
CA ALA A 42 -4.85 -15.57 -1.95
C ALA A 42 -3.39 -16.02 -1.77
N ALA A 43 -2.47 -15.07 -1.57
CA ALA A 43 -1.06 -15.35 -1.26
C ALA A 43 -0.91 -16.12 0.06
N ALA A 44 -1.63 -15.72 1.12
CA ALA A 44 -1.63 -16.40 2.40
C ALA A 44 -2.25 -17.81 2.34
N ALA A 45 -3.23 -18.04 1.47
CA ALA A 45 -3.81 -19.35 1.24
C ALA A 45 -2.86 -20.27 0.45
N ALA A 46 -2.10 -19.71 -0.50
CA ALA A 46 -1.12 -20.45 -1.30
C ALA A 46 0.14 -20.82 -0.49
N ASP A 47 0.61 -19.91 0.37
CA ASP A 47 1.69 -20.17 1.32
C ASP A 47 1.28 -19.75 2.75
N PRO A 48 0.77 -20.69 3.56
CA PRO A 48 0.42 -20.41 4.95
C PRO A 48 1.58 -19.91 5.81
N ALA A 49 2.83 -20.21 5.44
CA ALA A 49 4.00 -19.70 6.16
C ALA A 49 4.23 -18.20 5.90
N ALA A 50 3.73 -17.65 4.79
CA ALA A 50 3.78 -16.23 4.49
C ALA A 50 2.68 -15.43 5.23
N ALA A 51 1.61 -16.09 5.68
CA ALA A 51 0.43 -15.43 6.23
C ALA A 51 0.70 -14.44 7.38
N PRO A 52 1.56 -14.73 8.38
CA PRO A 52 1.85 -13.77 9.45
C PRO A 52 2.52 -12.48 8.93
N LEU A 53 3.38 -12.64 7.93
CA LEU A 53 4.16 -11.55 7.37
C LEU A 53 3.31 -10.70 6.42
N LEU A 54 2.45 -11.33 5.62
CA LEU A 54 1.43 -10.65 4.82
C LEU A 54 0.47 -9.84 5.69
N ALA A 55 -0.02 -10.41 6.82
CA ALA A 55 -0.87 -9.68 7.75
C ALA A 55 -0.16 -8.47 8.37
N ALA A 56 1.13 -8.60 8.70
CA ALA A 56 1.93 -7.52 9.24
C ALA A 56 2.14 -6.38 8.22
N LEU A 57 2.33 -6.72 6.94
CA LEU A 57 2.41 -5.75 5.84
C LEU A 57 1.07 -5.05 5.59
N GLN A 58 -0.05 -5.79 5.60
CA GLN A 58 -1.37 -5.19 5.47
C GLN A 58 -1.66 -4.17 6.58
N LYS A 59 -1.24 -4.47 7.82
CA LYS A 59 -1.36 -3.52 8.94
C LYS A 59 -0.49 -2.27 8.74
N GLN A 60 0.72 -2.41 8.21
CA GLN A 60 1.58 -1.27 7.86
C GLN A 60 0.92 -0.38 6.81
N LEU A 61 0.35 -0.99 5.77
CA LEU A 61 -0.36 -0.29 4.72
C LEU A 61 -1.61 0.44 5.24
N ASP A 62 -2.37 -0.20 6.15
CA ASP A 62 -3.55 0.43 6.76
C ASP A 62 -3.19 1.73 7.49
N GLY A 63 -2.15 1.70 8.32
CA GLY A 63 -1.65 2.90 9.00
C GLY A 63 -1.20 3.99 8.03
N TYR A 64 -0.48 3.60 6.97
CA TYR A 64 -0.05 4.51 5.90
C TYR A 64 -1.23 5.21 5.21
N ARG A 65 -2.25 4.45 4.80
CA ARG A 65 -3.48 4.98 4.16
C ARG A 65 -4.24 5.93 5.09
N ARG A 66 -4.36 5.59 6.38
CA ARG A 66 -5.01 6.45 7.38
C ARG A 66 -4.29 7.80 7.52
N ILE A 67 -2.95 7.81 7.57
CA ILE A 67 -2.17 9.05 7.61
C ILE A 67 -2.46 9.90 6.37
N ILE A 68 -2.47 9.30 5.19
CA ILE A 68 -2.79 10.02 3.94
C ILE A 68 -4.18 10.65 4.02
N VAL A 69 -5.21 9.90 4.39
CA VAL A 69 -6.60 10.40 4.49
C VAL A 69 -6.72 11.53 5.51
N LEU A 70 -6.08 11.40 6.68
CA LEU A 70 -6.08 12.46 7.69
C LEU A 70 -5.45 13.76 7.18
N LEU A 71 -4.46 13.66 6.30
CA LEU A 71 -3.61 14.80 5.93
C LEU A 71 -3.84 15.33 4.51
N ALA A 72 -4.56 14.61 3.64
CA ALA A 72 -4.80 14.99 2.25
C ALA A 72 -5.56 16.32 2.13
N ASP A 73 -6.65 16.50 2.88
CA ASP A 73 -7.51 17.69 2.82
C ASP A 73 -7.24 18.70 3.97
N GLU A 74 -6.00 18.83 4.42
CA GLU A 74 -5.64 19.70 5.56
C GLU A 74 -6.05 21.17 5.38
N GLU A 75 -5.98 21.67 4.14
CA GLU A 75 -6.33 23.06 3.81
C GLU A 75 -7.83 23.35 3.96
N GLN A 76 -8.67 22.31 3.85
CA GLN A 76 -10.13 22.42 3.98
C GLN A 76 -10.62 22.31 5.44
N GLN A 77 -9.72 21.91 6.36
CA GLN A 77 -10.05 21.71 7.77
C GLN A 77 -10.05 23.01 8.58
N SER A 78 -10.85 23.04 9.65
CA SER A 78 -10.72 24.08 10.68
C SER A 78 -9.36 23.98 11.40
N ALA A 79 -8.93 25.05 12.07
CA ALA A 79 -7.65 25.03 12.80
C ALA A 79 -7.64 23.98 13.93
N ALA A 80 -8.80 23.71 14.55
CA ALA A 80 -8.93 22.71 15.61
C ALA A 80 -8.85 21.28 15.06
N ASP A 81 -9.57 21.00 13.97
CA ASP A 81 -9.60 19.67 13.33
C ASP A 81 -8.24 19.33 12.73
N ARG A 82 -7.58 20.34 12.15
CA ARG A 82 -6.18 20.24 11.68
C ARG A 82 -5.25 19.83 12.80
N GLY A 83 -5.29 20.53 13.94
CA GLY A 83 -4.45 20.20 15.10
C GLY A 83 -4.69 18.78 15.63
N THR A 84 -5.93 18.30 15.56
CA THR A 84 -6.29 16.94 15.98
C THR A 84 -5.83 15.89 14.97
N SER A 85 -6.08 16.10 13.67
CA SER A 85 -5.63 15.22 12.60
C SER A 85 -4.12 15.08 12.58
N THR A 86 -3.37 16.17 12.80
CA THR A 86 -1.91 16.14 12.90
C THR A 86 -1.43 15.31 14.09
N ARG A 87 -2.07 15.43 15.26
CA ARG A 87 -1.70 14.64 16.45
C ARG A 87 -1.94 13.15 16.23
N VAL A 88 -3.09 12.78 15.68
CA VAL A 88 -3.41 11.37 15.38
C VAL A 88 -2.47 10.83 14.28
N GLY A 89 -2.18 11.64 13.26
CA GLY A 89 -1.21 11.30 12.22
C GLY A 89 0.20 11.04 12.78
N GLN A 90 0.65 11.84 13.75
CA GLN A 90 1.93 11.61 14.46
C GLN A 90 1.93 10.27 15.20
N GLN A 91 0.84 9.96 15.91
CA GLN A 91 0.74 8.69 16.63
C GLN A 91 0.76 7.50 15.67
N LEU A 92 -0.04 7.53 14.60
CA LEU A 92 -0.03 6.52 13.54
C LEU A 92 1.36 6.33 12.91
N PHE A 93 2.10 7.42 12.72
CA PHE A 93 3.47 7.35 12.20
C PHE A 93 4.41 6.61 13.16
N HIS A 94 4.34 6.91 14.46
CA HIS A 94 5.13 6.20 15.48
C HIS A 94 4.75 4.72 15.57
N ASP A 95 3.45 4.40 15.56
CA ASP A 95 2.96 3.01 15.52
C ASP A 95 3.49 2.27 14.29
N GLY A 96 3.59 2.95 13.14
CA GLY A 96 4.18 2.43 11.91
C GLY A 96 5.68 2.12 12.02
N LEU A 97 6.45 2.87 12.80
CA LEU A 97 7.87 2.58 13.06
C LEU A 97 8.03 1.32 13.91
N GLU A 98 7.17 1.14 14.92
CA GLU A 98 7.14 -0.08 15.73
C GLU A 98 6.74 -1.29 14.89
N GLN A 99 5.72 -1.14 14.05
CA GLN A 99 5.27 -2.17 13.12
C GLN A 99 6.37 -2.59 12.14
N ARG A 100 7.13 -1.63 11.58
CA ARG A 100 8.32 -1.92 10.74
C ARG A 100 9.36 -2.73 11.50
N THR A 101 9.65 -2.37 12.75
CA THR A 101 10.61 -3.10 13.60
C THR A 101 10.13 -4.54 13.86
N ALA A 102 8.83 -4.73 14.07
CA ALA A 102 8.23 -6.05 14.24
C ALA A 102 8.33 -6.89 12.95
N ILE A 103 8.05 -6.31 11.78
CA ILE A 103 8.22 -6.96 10.47
C ILE A 103 9.68 -7.40 10.27
N ALA A 104 10.63 -6.51 10.56
CA ALA A 104 12.05 -6.80 10.47
C ALA A 104 12.47 -8.00 11.35
N THR A 105 11.90 -8.11 12.56
CA THR A 105 12.12 -9.26 13.45
C THR A 105 11.54 -10.55 12.87
N GLN A 106 10.41 -10.50 12.17
CA GLN A 106 9.83 -11.67 11.49
C GLN A 106 10.71 -12.13 10.33
N PHE A 107 11.28 -11.20 9.55
CA PHE A 107 12.26 -11.54 8.52
C PHE A 107 13.49 -12.23 9.10
N ASP A 108 14.03 -11.73 10.23
CA ASP A 108 15.16 -12.38 10.90
C ASP A 108 14.84 -13.79 11.38
N ALA A 109 13.63 -14.01 11.88
CA ALA A 109 13.20 -15.34 12.29
C ALA A 109 13.10 -16.28 11.09
N LEU A 110 12.54 -15.82 9.97
CA LEU A 110 12.39 -16.60 8.75
C LEU A 110 13.74 -16.93 8.11
N LEU A 111 14.64 -15.95 8.00
CA LEU A 111 15.96 -16.10 7.38
C LEU A 111 16.90 -16.97 8.20
N ARG A 112 16.84 -16.91 9.55
CA ARG A 112 17.60 -17.82 10.43
C ARG A 112 17.03 -19.24 10.47
N GLY A 113 15.79 -19.43 10.03
CA GLY A 113 15.15 -20.73 10.01
C GLY A 113 15.85 -21.70 9.04
N SER A 114 15.96 -22.97 9.43
CA SER A 114 16.57 -24.01 8.58
C SER A 114 15.65 -24.52 7.47
N SER A 115 14.44 -23.97 7.33
CA SER A 115 13.49 -24.40 6.31
C SER A 115 14.07 -24.15 4.92
N PRO A 116 14.07 -25.14 4.02
CA PRO A 116 14.48 -24.93 2.63
C PRO A 116 13.49 -24.04 1.86
N GLN A 117 12.26 -23.90 2.36
CA GLN A 117 11.21 -23.09 1.72
C GLN A 117 11.28 -21.60 2.08
N ARG A 118 12.17 -21.18 3.00
CA ARG A 118 12.20 -19.79 3.52
C ARG A 118 12.29 -18.72 2.42
N PHE A 119 13.03 -18.98 1.36
CA PHE A 119 13.15 -18.04 0.23
C PHE A 119 11.95 -18.09 -0.73
N ALA A 120 11.28 -19.24 -0.84
CA ALA A 120 10.02 -19.33 -1.57
C ALA A 120 8.92 -18.56 -0.83
N THR A 121 8.87 -18.66 0.50
CA THR A 121 7.97 -17.86 1.34
C THR A 121 8.21 -16.37 1.21
N LEU A 122 9.47 -15.92 1.17
CA LEU A 122 9.78 -14.53 0.85
C LEU A 122 9.35 -14.16 -0.57
N GLY A 123 9.49 -15.06 -1.54
CA GLY A 123 8.99 -14.89 -2.90
C GLY A 123 7.49 -14.60 -2.94
N THR A 124 6.68 -15.37 -2.21
CA THR A 124 5.22 -15.16 -2.10
C THR A 124 4.89 -13.79 -1.52
N VAL A 125 5.67 -13.31 -0.55
CA VAL A 125 5.49 -11.98 0.04
C VAL A 125 5.79 -10.88 -0.98
N LEU A 126 6.87 -11.03 -1.76
CA LEU A 126 7.23 -10.08 -2.81
C LEU A 126 6.20 -10.08 -3.95
N ASP A 127 5.68 -11.25 -4.35
CA ASP A 127 4.63 -11.36 -5.37
C ASP A 127 3.40 -10.50 -5.01
N TYR A 128 3.01 -10.48 -3.72
CA TYR A 128 1.95 -9.62 -3.22
C TYR A 128 2.30 -8.12 -3.38
N ILE A 129 3.47 -7.69 -2.92
CA ILE A 129 3.87 -6.27 -2.99
C ILE A 129 3.94 -5.78 -4.45
N GLU A 130 4.48 -6.60 -5.34
CA GLU A 130 4.66 -6.26 -6.75
C GLU A 130 3.33 -6.23 -7.50
N SER A 131 2.53 -7.27 -7.34
CA SER A 131 1.49 -7.60 -8.32
C SER A 131 0.07 -7.63 -7.79
N ALA A 132 -0.14 -7.44 -6.48
CA ALA A 132 -1.49 -7.48 -5.92
C ALA A 132 -2.39 -6.39 -6.56
N PRO A 133 -3.54 -6.77 -7.15
CA PRO A 133 -4.37 -5.85 -7.93
C PRO A 133 -5.05 -4.79 -7.07
N GLU A 134 -5.17 -5.02 -5.76
CA GLU A 134 -5.69 -4.07 -4.79
C GLU A 134 -4.72 -2.95 -4.40
N LEU A 135 -3.44 -3.06 -4.78
CA LEU A 135 -2.43 -2.07 -4.46
C LEU A 135 -2.30 -1.02 -5.57
N PHE A 136 -2.52 0.23 -5.20
CA PHE A 136 -2.12 1.37 -6.02
C PHE A 136 -0.61 1.58 -5.91
N ASP A 137 0.00 2.24 -6.88
CA ASP A 137 1.44 2.51 -6.84
C ASP A 137 1.86 3.29 -5.59
N ALA A 138 1.04 4.24 -5.14
CA ALA A 138 1.24 4.96 -3.89
C ALA A 138 1.19 4.04 -2.65
N ASP A 139 0.36 2.99 -2.66
CA ASP A 139 0.31 2.01 -1.57
C ASP A 139 1.61 1.23 -1.45
N ARG A 140 2.26 0.92 -2.58
CA ARG A 140 3.52 0.17 -2.60
C ARG A 140 4.65 0.92 -1.89
N LEU A 141 4.59 2.25 -1.84
CA LEU A 141 5.55 3.08 -1.13
C LEU A 141 5.51 2.89 0.39
N ALA A 142 4.40 2.38 0.95
CA ALA A 142 4.33 1.97 2.35
C ALA A 142 5.35 0.88 2.72
N PHE A 143 5.83 0.12 1.72
CA PHE A 143 6.75 -1.01 1.91
C PHE A 143 8.20 -0.70 1.58
N ARG A 144 8.53 0.49 1.05
CA ARG A 144 9.88 0.81 0.58
C ARG A 144 10.95 0.60 1.66
N GLU A 145 10.72 1.14 2.85
CA GLU A 145 11.67 1.02 3.96
C GLU A 145 11.72 -0.41 4.53
N VAL A 146 10.66 -1.19 4.35
CA VAL A 146 10.63 -2.63 4.70
C VAL A 146 11.47 -3.44 3.71
N LEU A 147 11.37 -3.15 2.41
CA LEU A 147 12.18 -3.80 1.37
C LEU A 147 13.66 -3.41 1.46
N ARG A 148 13.98 -2.17 1.83
CA ARG A 148 15.36 -1.74 2.09
C ARG A 148 16.00 -2.55 3.21
N ASP A 149 15.30 -2.72 4.33
CA ASP A 149 15.78 -3.56 5.44
C ASP A 149 15.93 -5.02 5.02
N LEU A 150 14.98 -5.55 4.23
CA LEU A 150 15.03 -6.93 3.74
C LEU A 150 16.21 -7.14 2.80
N HIS A 151 16.48 -6.20 1.90
CA HIS A 151 17.60 -6.23 0.97
C HIS A 151 18.93 -6.37 1.72
N GLU A 152 19.17 -5.54 2.73
CA GLU A 152 20.37 -5.63 3.58
C GLU A 152 20.51 -7.00 4.26
N ARG A 153 19.41 -7.54 4.80
CA ARG A 153 19.41 -8.85 5.50
C ARG A 153 19.71 -10.00 4.56
N VAL A 154 19.07 -10.04 3.39
CA VAL A 154 19.28 -11.10 2.38
C VAL A 154 20.69 -11.03 1.83
N GLY A 155 21.29 -9.84 1.71
CA GLY A 155 22.66 -9.65 1.23
C GLY A 155 23.75 -10.29 2.12
N THR A 156 23.40 -10.72 3.34
CA THR A 156 24.32 -11.45 4.22
C THR A 156 24.46 -12.94 3.87
N ASP A 157 23.54 -13.49 3.09
CA ASP A 157 23.53 -14.90 2.67
C ASP A 157 24.01 -15.01 1.20
N SER A 158 25.10 -15.75 0.97
CA SER A 158 25.73 -15.92 -0.34
C SER A 158 25.21 -17.12 -1.14
N SER A 159 24.17 -17.80 -0.66
CA SER A 159 23.53 -18.89 -1.39
C SER A 159 22.81 -18.38 -2.65
N LEU A 160 22.76 -19.22 -3.68
CA LEU A 160 22.12 -18.84 -4.95
C LEU A 160 20.66 -18.36 -4.80
N PRO A 161 19.80 -18.98 -3.96
CA PRO A 161 18.46 -18.45 -3.71
C PRO A 161 18.46 -17.05 -3.10
N ALA A 162 19.35 -16.77 -2.15
CA ALA A 162 19.49 -15.46 -1.52
C ALA A 162 19.98 -14.40 -2.52
N VAL A 163 20.99 -14.73 -3.34
CA VAL A 163 21.50 -13.82 -4.38
C VAL A 163 20.41 -13.43 -5.38
N LYS A 164 19.59 -14.39 -5.83
CA LYS A 164 18.46 -14.11 -6.73
C LYS A 164 17.42 -13.21 -6.06
N LEU A 165 17.09 -13.48 -4.79
CA LEU A 165 16.12 -12.69 -4.06
C LEU A 165 16.63 -11.26 -3.81
N HIS A 166 17.91 -11.11 -3.47
CA HIS A 166 18.55 -9.81 -3.29
C HIS A 166 18.48 -8.97 -4.57
N GLN A 167 18.76 -9.57 -5.74
CA GLN A 167 18.62 -8.89 -7.03
C GLN A 167 17.18 -8.43 -7.27
N ARG A 168 16.19 -9.32 -7.08
CA ARG A 168 14.76 -9.00 -7.24
C ARG A 168 14.36 -7.81 -6.37
N ILE A 169 14.71 -7.84 -5.09
CA ILE A 169 14.40 -6.73 -4.16
C ILE A 169 15.08 -5.42 -4.61
N GLY A 170 16.29 -5.50 -5.16
CA GLY A 170 16.97 -4.33 -5.73
C GLY A 170 16.21 -3.73 -6.92
N GLU A 171 15.74 -4.56 -7.84
CA GLU A 171 14.90 -4.15 -8.97
C GLU A 171 13.57 -3.54 -8.48
N ASP A 172 12.95 -4.13 -7.46
CA ASP A 172 11.73 -3.59 -6.83
C ASP A 172 11.99 -2.21 -6.20
N LEU A 173 13.11 -2.03 -5.51
CA LEU A 173 13.48 -0.75 -4.91
C LEU A 173 13.72 0.33 -5.97
N GLU A 174 14.34 0.00 -7.11
CA GLU A 174 14.48 0.92 -8.24
C GLU A 174 13.12 1.31 -8.83
N ALA A 175 12.20 0.35 -8.96
CA ALA A 175 10.82 0.62 -9.39
C ALA A 175 10.07 1.51 -8.39
N LEU A 176 10.24 1.24 -7.09
CA LEU A 176 9.66 2.09 -6.02
C LEU A 176 10.28 3.49 -6.01
N ASP A 177 11.55 3.66 -6.35
CA ASP A 177 12.16 4.98 -6.48
C ASP A 177 11.59 5.75 -7.68
N GLU A 178 11.25 5.07 -8.78
CA GLU A 178 10.55 5.68 -9.91
C GLU A 178 9.11 6.05 -9.56
N ILE A 179 8.40 5.17 -8.85
CA ILE A 179 7.08 5.47 -8.30
C ILE A 179 7.19 6.67 -7.35
N GLU A 180 8.11 6.65 -6.39
CA GLU A 180 8.36 7.76 -5.47
C GLU A 180 8.61 9.04 -6.25
N ARG A 181 9.47 9.07 -7.27
CA ARG A 181 9.68 10.27 -8.12
C ARG A 181 8.39 10.80 -8.74
N ASN A 182 7.51 9.91 -9.21
CA ASN A 182 6.22 10.27 -9.79
C ASN A 182 5.21 10.78 -8.74
N TYR A 183 5.33 10.35 -7.48
CA TYR A 183 4.48 10.78 -6.35
C TYR A 183 5.20 11.75 -5.38
N ASN A 184 6.46 12.13 -5.66
CA ASN A 184 7.38 12.70 -4.68
C ASN A 184 6.87 14.05 -4.16
N GLN A 185 6.25 14.83 -5.04
CA GLN A 185 5.68 16.12 -4.69
C GLN A 185 4.52 15.98 -3.68
N GLU A 186 3.67 14.96 -3.84
CA GLU A 186 2.50 14.73 -2.97
C GLU A 186 2.90 14.08 -1.64
N LEU A 187 3.77 13.08 -1.68
CA LEU A 187 4.25 12.42 -0.46
C LEU A 187 5.20 13.30 0.33
N THR A 188 6.08 14.05 -0.32
CA THR A 188 6.85 15.09 0.36
C THR A 188 5.89 16.11 0.95
N ARG A 189 4.79 16.53 0.30
CA ARG A 189 3.81 17.44 0.93
C ARG A 189 3.15 16.85 2.18
N ILE A 190 2.87 15.55 2.25
CA ILE A 190 2.23 14.89 3.42
C ILE A 190 3.24 14.60 4.54
N PHE A 191 4.42 14.09 4.19
CA PHE A 191 5.41 13.59 5.15
C PHE A 191 6.50 14.63 5.50
N SER A 192 6.74 15.67 4.69
CA SER A 192 7.63 16.80 5.07
C SER A 192 7.03 17.69 6.17
N ARG A 193 5.78 17.46 6.57
CA ARG A 193 5.18 18.11 7.75
C ARG A 193 5.91 17.74 9.04
N PHE A 194 6.64 16.62 9.03
CA PHE A 194 7.54 16.18 10.10
C PHE A 194 8.97 16.74 9.94
N GLU A 195 9.34 17.26 8.76
CA GLU A 195 10.63 17.91 8.47
C GLU A 195 10.44 19.18 7.61
N ARG A 196 10.27 20.31 8.31
CA ARG A 196 10.04 21.68 7.84
C ARG A 196 10.68 22.06 6.47
N THR A 197 9.95 22.05 5.35
CA THR A 197 9.97 23.10 4.27
C THR A 197 8.87 22.94 3.18
N ARG A 198 8.66 23.99 2.36
CA ARG A 198 7.41 24.43 1.69
C ARG A 198 7.07 23.82 0.31
N ALA A 199 5.81 24.09 -0.06
CA ALA A 199 4.97 23.70 -1.20
C ALA A 199 5.27 24.29 -2.60
N ILE A 200 4.84 23.55 -3.63
CA ILE A 200 4.31 24.01 -4.93
C ILE A 200 3.10 23.13 -5.26
N GLU A 201 2.07 23.71 -5.87
CA GLU A 201 0.79 23.05 -6.15
C GLU A 201 0.60 22.86 -7.66
N LEU A 202 0.47 21.60 -8.10
CA LEU A 202 0.24 21.20 -9.50
C LEU A 202 -1.03 20.33 -9.61
N LYS A 203 -1.65 20.30 -10.79
CA LYS A 203 -2.99 19.73 -11.03
C LYS A 203 -2.97 18.20 -11.08
N ARG A 204 -4.01 17.59 -10.50
CA ARG A 204 -3.98 16.41 -9.62
C ARG A 204 -4.74 15.18 -10.15
N GLU A 205 -4.60 14.79 -11.41
CA GLU A 205 -5.55 13.81 -11.98
C GLU A 205 -5.41 12.39 -11.41
N LYS A 206 -4.19 11.88 -11.16
CA LYS A 206 -3.99 10.53 -10.57
C LYS A 206 -4.05 10.48 -9.05
N TRP A 207 -3.73 11.59 -8.39
CA TRP A 207 -3.77 11.69 -6.93
C TRP A 207 -5.21 11.79 -6.42
N ASP A 208 -6.04 12.60 -7.08
CA ASP A 208 -7.45 12.74 -6.72
C ASP A 208 -8.20 11.41 -6.88
N ASP A 209 -7.88 10.62 -7.92
CA ASP A 209 -8.44 9.26 -8.09
C ASP A 209 -8.02 8.31 -6.95
N TYR A 210 -6.78 8.39 -6.50
CA TYR A 210 -6.28 7.60 -5.37
C TYR A 210 -6.95 8.00 -4.05
N ILE A 211 -7.07 9.31 -3.77
CA ILE A 211 -7.79 9.80 -2.59
C ILE A 211 -9.28 9.40 -2.65
N ALA A 212 -9.92 9.53 -3.81
CA ALA A 212 -11.30 9.10 -4.01
C ALA A 212 -11.46 7.59 -3.82
N HIS A 213 -10.45 6.79 -4.16
CA HIS A 213 -10.42 5.37 -3.85
C HIS A 213 -10.35 5.14 -2.33
N LEU A 214 -9.40 5.78 -1.62
CA LEU A 214 -9.25 5.62 -0.18
C LEU A 214 -10.52 6.04 0.59
N HIS A 215 -11.19 7.12 0.18
CA HIS A 215 -12.42 7.59 0.82
C HIS A 215 -13.61 6.61 0.74
N LYS A 216 -13.53 5.54 -0.08
CA LYS A 216 -14.55 4.48 -0.07
C LYS A 216 -14.50 3.62 1.18
N ASP A 217 -13.29 3.37 1.68
CA ASP A 217 -13.03 2.44 2.79
C ASP A 217 -12.61 3.17 4.07
N TYR A 218 -12.14 4.41 3.97
CA TYR A 218 -11.65 5.24 5.07
C TYR A 218 -12.39 6.57 5.13
N SER A 219 -12.87 6.95 6.32
CA SER A 219 -13.34 8.31 6.60
C SER A 219 -12.57 8.91 7.76
N ARG A 220 -12.31 10.23 7.69
CA ARG A 220 -11.61 10.98 8.74
C ARG A 220 -12.29 10.80 10.08
N GLU A 221 -13.60 10.90 10.12
CA GLU A 221 -14.41 10.82 11.34
C GLU A 221 -14.30 9.44 11.99
N ALA A 222 -14.29 8.37 11.18
CA ALA A 222 -14.07 7.01 11.68
C ALA A 222 -12.66 6.84 12.24
N ILE A 223 -11.63 7.32 11.53
CA ILE A 223 -10.25 7.25 12.01
C ILE A 223 -10.09 8.01 13.32
N LEU A 224 -10.59 9.25 13.41
CA LEU A 224 -10.49 10.07 14.62
C LEU A 224 -11.21 9.42 15.81
N ARG A 225 -12.37 8.78 15.57
CA ARG A 225 -13.11 8.03 16.58
C ARG A 225 -12.32 6.85 17.14
N ASP A 226 -11.64 6.09 16.28
CA ASP A 226 -10.78 4.96 16.71
C ASP A 226 -9.69 5.42 17.68
N TYR A 227 -9.25 6.68 17.58
CA TYR A 227 -8.27 7.31 18.45
C TYR A 227 -8.88 8.13 19.59
N GLY A 228 -10.16 7.90 19.91
CA GLY A 228 -10.84 8.49 21.07
C GLY A 228 -11.25 9.95 20.91
N VAL A 229 -11.19 10.49 19.68
CA VAL A 229 -11.72 11.82 19.38
C VAL A 229 -13.23 11.69 19.18
N ILE A 230 -13.99 12.11 20.18
CA ILE A 230 -15.44 12.22 20.09
C ILE A 230 -15.73 13.64 19.64
N GLU A 231 -16.11 13.82 18.38
CA GLU A 231 -16.74 15.08 17.98
C GLU A 231 -18.00 15.26 18.83
N PRO A 232 -18.18 16.42 19.51
CA PRO A 232 -19.43 16.72 20.14
C PRO A 232 -20.50 16.61 19.06
N TYR A 233 -21.50 15.74 19.27
CA TYR A 233 -22.70 15.77 18.44
C TYR A 233 -23.12 17.24 18.32
N PRO A 234 -23.41 17.75 17.12
CA PRO A 234 -24.06 19.05 17.00
C PRO A 234 -25.42 18.90 17.66
N MET A 235 -25.48 19.13 18.98
CA MET A 235 -26.71 19.42 19.68
C MET A 235 -27.22 20.64 18.94
N SER A 236 -28.27 20.46 18.13
CA SER A 236 -28.98 21.59 17.59
C SER A 236 -29.43 22.40 18.80
N MET A 237 -28.77 23.52 19.07
CA MET A 237 -29.26 24.58 19.95
C MET A 237 -30.46 25.23 19.24
N LYS A 238 -31.48 24.44 18.92
CA LYS A 238 -32.83 24.96 18.93
C LYS A 238 -33.16 24.96 20.41
N ASP A 239 -33.13 26.13 21.02
CA ASP A 239 -33.81 26.38 22.28
C ASP A 239 -35.20 25.79 22.13
N SER A 240 -35.38 24.59 22.67
CA SER A 240 -36.71 24.05 22.86
C SER A 240 -37.17 24.67 24.17
N ASP A 241 -38.32 25.34 24.14
CA ASP A 241 -38.97 26.04 25.25
C ASP A 241 -39.30 25.14 26.48
N ARG A 242 -38.66 23.98 26.62
CA ARG A 242 -38.89 22.97 27.67
C ARG A 242 -37.68 22.66 28.53
N GLU A 243 -36.52 23.26 28.30
CA GLU A 243 -35.36 23.08 29.18
C GLU A 243 -35.05 24.37 29.94
N ILE A 244 -35.61 24.45 31.16
CA ILE A 244 -35.23 25.46 32.15
C ILE A 244 -33.85 25.05 32.68
N PHE A 245 -32.78 25.48 32.00
CA PHE A 245 -31.47 25.51 32.64
C PHE A 245 -31.54 26.53 33.77
N GLY A 246 -31.22 26.10 35.00
CA GLY A 246 -31.36 26.87 36.24
C GLY A 246 -30.42 28.08 36.35
N ARG A 247 -30.52 29.02 35.41
CA ARG A 247 -29.87 30.35 35.45
C ARG A 247 -30.86 31.50 35.53
N ASP A 248 -32.16 31.24 35.50
CA ASP A 248 -33.18 32.26 35.70
C ASP A 248 -33.96 32.03 37.00
N LEU A 249 -34.02 33.09 37.81
CA LEU A 249 -34.87 33.14 38.99
C LEU A 249 -36.34 33.24 38.53
N PRO A 250 -37.25 32.45 39.10
CA PRO A 250 -38.66 32.50 38.72
C PRO A 250 -39.25 33.89 38.99
N ALA A 251 -40.08 34.37 38.06
CA ALA A 251 -40.76 35.64 38.18
C ALA A 251 -41.79 35.60 39.32
N LYS A 252 -41.34 35.92 40.54
CA LYS A 252 -42.04 36.50 41.71
C LYS A 252 -41.33 36.04 43.00
N THR A 253 -40.27 36.73 43.38
CA THR A 253 -39.80 36.71 44.78
C THR A 253 -40.40 37.90 45.50
N VAL A 254 -41.32 37.64 46.43
CA VAL A 254 -41.82 38.64 47.37
C VAL A 254 -40.76 38.84 48.46
N VAL A 255 -40.29 40.07 48.63
CA VAL A 255 -39.38 40.45 49.73
C VAL A 255 -40.25 40.69 50.97
N LEU A 256 -40.08 39.87 52.01
CA LEU A 256 -40.56 40.20 53.34
C LEU A 256 -39.51 41.13 53.99
N THR A 257 -39.94 42.34 54.33
CA THR A 257 -39.22 43.34 55.14
C THR A 257 -39.02 42.87 56.58
#